data_AF-A0A1V4VNF6-F1
#
_entry.id   AF-A0A1V4VNF6-F1
#
_cell.length_a   1.000
_cell.length_b   1.000
_cell.length_c   1.000
_cell.angle_alpha   90.00
_cell.angle_beta   90.00
_cell.angle_gamma   90.00
#
_symmetry.space_group_name_H-M   'P 1'
#
loop_
_entity.id
_entity.type
_entity.pdbx_description
1 polymer ?
#
loop_
_entity_poly.entity_id
_entity_poly.type
_entity_poly.pdbx_seq_one_letter_code
_entity_poly.pdbx_strand_id
1 'polypeptide(L)'
;MEKEFLGCCPRCNEKLIATQLVCKSCDLKLNADFNLSNFDYLDKEQLDFVESFLKCQGSFKALQEEKGMSYPAAKKKLLDILIKLGWEGNKTIEEDVFLMSIPTTVPILETDDLIIKRIKQKLNQSSGRATIKLFQGDPCKIWYSSSGNGLDSSKIPIPSQLTWEAFIAAVELVIKKGGKAEKGNARAGKLGSERLPFDSVEGFIAHKVHGVKEGESAFGPGFVICAVLDWAEICKNERGYLSICPMFLSEYKESR
;
A
#
# COMPACT_ATOMS: atom_id res chain seq x y z
N MET A 1 16.98 19.66 -42.80
CA MET A 1 17.17 19.64 -41.33
C MET A 1 15.91 20.23 -40.73
N GLU A 2 14.99 19.39 -40.29
CA GLU A 2 13.81 19.86 -39.57
C GLU A 2 14.27 20.42 -38.21
N LYS A 3 13.82 21.62 -37.86
CA LYS A 3 14.11 22.20 -36.55
C LYS A 3 13.17 21.54 -35.55
N GLU A 4 13.71 20.98 -34.46
CA GLU A 4 12.89 20.53 -33.34
C GLU A 4 12.08 21.70 -32.79
N PHE A 5 10.80 21.46 -32.54
CA PHE A 5 9.89 22.44 -31.99
C PHE A 5 10.21 22.67 -30.50
N LEU A 6 10.31 23.93 -30.08
CA LEU A 6 10.61 24.30 -28.69
C LEU A 6 9.37 24.90 -28.06
N GLY A 7 8.79 24.22 -27.06
CA GLY A 7 7.71 24.78 -26.26
C GLY A 7 8.18 25.75 -25.18
N CYS A 8 9.46 25.72 -24.78
CA CYS A 8 10.02 26.56 -23.72
C CYS A 8 11.21 27.39 -24.22
N CYS A 9 11.38 28.57 -23.63
CA CYS A 9 12.48 29.47 -23.95
C CYS A 9 13.81 28.90 -23.42
N PRO A 10 14.83 28.67 -24.26
CA PRO A 10 16.10 28.08 -23.81
C PRO A 10 16.92 28.99 -22.87
N ARG A 11 16.52 30.25 -22.71
CA ARG A 11 17.20 31.22 -21.83
C ARG A 11 16.60 31.28 -20.42
N CYS A 12 15.27 31.32 -20.31
CA CYS A 12 14.58 31.50 -19.03
C CYS A 12 13.62 30.36 -18.67
N ASN A 13 13.48 29.37 -19.55
CA ASN A 13 12.58 28.22 -19.39
C ASN A 13 11.08 28.57 -19.31
N GLU A 14 10.70 29.81 -19.62
CA GLU A 14 9.31 30.24 -19.72
C GLU A 14 8.62 29.67 -20.96
N LYS A 15 7.30 29.52 -20.90
CA LYS A 15 6.48 28.99 -22.00
C LYS A 15 6.55 29.91 -23.22
N LEU A 16 6.84 29.33 -24.39
CA LEU A 16 6.70 29.99 -25.68
C LEU A 16 5.25 29.90 -26.15
N ILE A 17 4.86 30.87 -26.97
CA ILE A 17 3.58 30.93 -27.66
C ILE A 17 3.83 30.96 -29.18
N ALA A 18 2.91 30.43 -29.96
CA ALA A 18 2.93 30.63 -31.41
C ALA A 18 2.25 31.97 -31.72
N THR A 19 2.87 32.80 -32.55
CA THR A 19 2.32 34.12 -32.94
C THR A 19 1.76 34.14 -34.37
N GLN A 20 2.07 33.11 -35.17
CA GLN A 20 1.65 32.99 -36.56
C GLN A 20 1.41 31.53 -36.95
N LEU A 21 0.26 31.26 -37.58
CA LEU A 21 -0.08 29.98 -38.19
C LEU A 21 -0.29 30.17 -39.69
N VAL A 22 0.26 29.26 -40.50
CA VAL A 22 0.15 29.31 -41.97
C VAL A 22 -0.44 28.01 -42.50
N CYS A 23 -1.56 28.10 -43.22
CA CYS A 23 -2.14 26.96 -43.92
C CYS A 23 -1.37 26.71 -45.23
N LYS A 24 -0.72 25.56 -45.36
CA LYS A 24 0.04 25.19 -46.58
C LYS A 24 -0.83 24.91 -47.81
N SER A 25 -2.15 24.81 -47.65
CA SER A 25 -3.06 24.46 -48.76
C SER A 25 -3.74 25.68 -49.40
N CYS A 26 -3.92 26.78 -48.65
CA CYS A 26 -4.62 27.98 -49.14
C CYS A 26 -3.90 29.29 -48.79
N ASP A 27 -2.69 29.22 -48.23
CA ASP A 27 -1.85 30.35 -47.83
C ASP A 27 -2.46 31.32 -46.80
N LEU A 28 -3.56 30.92 -46.14
CA LEU A 28 -4.15 31.68 -45.04
C LEU A 28 -3.11 31.86 -43.93
N LYS A 29 -2.91 33.11 -43.51
CA LYS A 29 -2.04 33.50 -42.39
C LYS A 29 -2.88 34.04 -41.25
N LEU A 30 -2.80 33.38 -40.10
CA LEU A 30 -3.43 33.83 -38.86
C LEU A 30 -2.35 34.39 -37.94
N ASN A 31 -2.50 35.64 -37.51
CA ASN A 31 -1.58 36.28 -36.57
C ASN A 31 -2.34 36.58 -35.27
N ALA A 32 -1.98 35.90 -34.20
CA ALA A 32 -2.55 36.05 -32.86
C ALA A 32 -1.63 35.33 -31.86
N ASP A 33 -1.86 35.56 -30.57
CA ASP A 33 -1.17 34.80 -29.51
C ASP A 33 -1.89 33.45 -29.33
N PHE A 34 -1.27 32.39 -29.86
CA PHE A 34 -1.74 31.02 -29.74
C PHE A 34 -1.00 30.31 -28.62
N ASN A 35 -1.74 29.87 -27.61
CA ASN A 35 -1.21 28.96 -26.60
C ASN A 35 -0.94 27.60 -27.24
N LEU A 36 0.16 26.96 -26.82
CA LEU A 36 0.50 25.61 -27.23
C LEU A 36 -0.25 24.59 -26.36
N SER A 37 -0.30 23.35 -26.83
CA SER A 37 -0.85 22.25 -26.05
C SER A 37 0.02 22.01 -24.81
N ASN A 38 -0.57 21.50 -23.73
CA ASN A 38 0.21 21.17 -22.53
C ASN A 38 1.31 20.12 -22.80
N PHE A 39 1.11 19.29 -23.83
CA PHE A 39 2.10 18.33 -24.31
C PHE A 39 3.34 18.98 -24.90
N ASP A 40 3.22 20.16 -25.52
CA ASP A 40 4.34 20.87 -26.15
C ASP A 40 5.35 21.39 -25.10
N TYR A 41 4.94 21.45 -23.83
CA TYR A 41 5.76 21.87 -22.70
C TYR A 41 6.37 20.69 -21.91
N LEU A 42 6.13 19.45 -22.33
CA LEU A 42 6.81 18.28 -21.76
C LEU A 42 8.25 18.23 -22.27
N ASP A 43 9.19 17.84 -21.40
CA ASP A 43 10.56 17.62 -21.83
C ASP A 43 10.68 16.31 -22.64
N LYS A 44 11.85 16.12 -23.28
CA LYS A 44 12.11 14.97 -24.14
C LYS A 44 11.95 13.63 -23.41
N GLU A 45 12.32 13.58 -22.13
CA GLU A 45 12.25 12.37 -21.32
C GLU A 45 10.81 12.02 -20.93
N GLN A 46 9.97 13.06 -20.78
CA GLN A 46 8.54 12.94 -20.49
C GLN A 46 7.73 12.58 -21.74
N LEU A 47 8.02 13.20 -22.88
CA LEU A 47 7.39 12.83 -24.16
C LEU A 47 7.71 11.38 -24.54
N ASP A 48 8.97 10.98 -24.45
CA ASP A 48 9.42 9.60 -24.68
C ASP A 48 8.72 8.60 -23.75
N PHE A 49 8.48 8.98 -22.50
CA PHE A 49 7.69 8.17 -21.56
C PHE A 49 6.23 8.03 -22.00
N VAL A 50 5.57 9.14 -22.38
CA VAL A 50 4.17 9.12 -22.84
C VAL A 50 4.03 8.26 -24.10
N GLU A 51 4.93 8.43 -25.07
CA GLU A 51 4.93 7.63 -26.29
C GLU A 51 5.06 6.13 -26.00
N SER A 52 6.02 5.73 -25.18
CA SER A 52 6.20 4.33 -24.82
C SER A 52 5.02 3.80 -24.01
N PHE A 53 4.44 4.59 -23.12
CA PHE A 53 3.24 4.18 -22.37
C PHE A 53 2.06 3.92 -23.31
N LEU A 54 1.86 4.76 -24.33
CA LEU A 54 0.83 4.56 -25.35
C LEU A 54 1.13 3.37 -26.28
N LYS A 55 2.40 3.17 -26.68
CA LYS A 55 2.84 1.96 -27.43
C LYS A 55 2.56 0.69 -26.64
N CYS A 56 2.77 0.73 -25.33
CA CYS A 56 2.44 -0.34 -24.40
C CYS A 56 0.94 -0.44 -24.06
N GLN A 57 0.07 0.33 -24.71
CA GLN A 57 -1.38 0.36 -24.47
C GLN A 57 -1.75 0.60 -22.99
N GLY A 58 -0.93 1.37 -22.27
CA GLY A 58 -1.10 1.64 -20.84
C GLY A 58 -0.63 0.52 -19.90
N SER A 59 -0.01 -0.55 -20.41
CA SER A 59 0.54 -1.63 -19.58
C SER A 59 1.83 -1.19 -18.87
N PHE A 60 1.75 -0.98 -17.55
CA PHE A 60 2.93 -0.70 -16.73
C PHE A 60 3.96 -1.82 -16.78
N LYS A 61 3.54 -3.09 -16.81
CA LYS A 61 4.46 -4.22 -16.87
C LYS A 61 5.31 -4.17 -18.14
N ALA A 62 4.67 -3.97 -19.29
CA ALA A 62 5.36 -3.85 -20.57
C ALA A 62 6.26 -2.61 -20.61
N LEU A 63 5.78 -1.48 -20.07
CA LEU A 63 6.55 -0.25 -20.00
C LEU A 63 7.81 -0.38 -19.12
N GLN A 64 7.70 -1.07 -17.97
CA GLN A 64 8.83 -1.34 -17.09
C GLN A 64 9.90 -2.19 -17.76
N GLU A 65 9.47 -3.22 -18.49
CA GLU A 65 10.36 -4.09 -19.27
C GLU A 65 11.05 -3.29 -20.41
N GLU A 66 10.30 -2.44 -21.12
CA GLU A 66 10.81 -1.61 -22.21
C GLU A 66 11.81 -0.55 -21.73
N LYS A 67 11.49 0.17 -20.66
CA LYS A 67 12.29 1.31 -20.16
C LYS A 67 13.30 0.94 -19.07
N GLY A 68 13.34 -0.33 -18.63
CA GLY A 68 14.24 -0.79 -17.57
C GLY A 68 14.00 -0.10 -16.23
N MET A 69 12.74 0.23 -15.92
CA MET A 69 12.38 0.96 -14.70
C MET A 69 11.54 0.11 -13.73
N SER A 70 11.66 0.40 -12.43
CA SER A 70 10.82 -0.22 -11.42
C SER A 70 9.38 0.33 -11.50
N TYR A 71 8.41 -0.46 -11.04
CA TYR A 71 6.99 -0.05 -11.04
C TYR A 71 6.78 1.28 -10.30
N PRO A 72 7.39 1.52 -9.11
CA PRO A 72 7.27 2.81 -8.43
C PRO A 72 7.84 3.97 -9.25
N ALA A 73 8.97 3.76 -9.95
CA ALA A 73 9.60 4.80 -10.76
C ALA A 73 8.76 5.17 -12.00
N ALA A 74 8.25 4.16 -12.72
CA ALA A 74 7.36 4.37 -13.87
C ALA A 74 6.12 5.18 -13.48
N LYS A 75 5.55 4.83 -12.33
CA LYS A 75 4.32 5.43 -11.86
C LYS A 75 4.49 6.85 -11.34
N LYS A 76 5.57 7.11 -10.59
CA LYS A 76 5.94 8.48 -10.20
C LYS A 76 6.12 9.36 -11.42
N LYS A 77 6.80 8.86 -12.46
CA LYS A 77 7.01 9.60 -13.70
C LYS A 77 5.71 9.91 -14.44
N LEU A 78 4.76 8.97 -14.49
CA LEU A 78 3.42 9.25 -15.03
C LEU A 78 2.71 10.35 -14.25
N LEU A 79 2.75 10.30 -12.91
CA LEU A 79 2.14 11.33 -12.06
C LEU A 79 2.73 12.72 -12.30
N ASP A 80 4.06 12.82 -12.35
CA ASP A 80 4.76 14.08 -12.62
C ASP A 80 4.34 14.67 -13.98
N ILE A 81 4.07 13.82 -14.97
CA ILE A 81 3.57 14.22 -16.30
C ILE A 81 2.10 14.67 -16.23
N LEU A 82 1.23 13.93 -15.54
CA LEU A 82 -0.18 14.30 -15.37
C LEU A 82 -0.35 15.66 -14.70
N ILE A 83 0.49 15.94 -13.69
CA ILE A 83 0.59 17.25 -13.02
C ILE A 83 0.95 18.34 -14.03
N LYS A 84 2.02 18.13 -14.83
CA LYS A 84 2.42 19.08 -15.88
C LYS A 84 1.36 19.29 -16.95
N LEU A 85 0.57 18.27 -17.27
CA LEU A 85 -0.53 18.36 -18.23
C LEU A 85 -1.76 19.11 -17.68
N GLY A 86 -1.77 19.47 -16.40
CA GLY A 86 -2.89 20.14 -15.75
C GLY A 86 -4.11 19.23 -15.59
N TRP A 87 -3.90 17.90 -15.59
CA TRP A 87 -4.94 16.89 -15.42
C TRP A 87 -5.11 16.49 -13.96
N GLU A 88 -4.83 17.41 -13.03
CA GLU A 88 -5.10 17.25 -11.61
C GLU A 88 -6.61 17.27 -11.35
N GLY A 89 -7.24 16.13 -11.60
CA GLY A 89 -8.59 15.81 -11.16
C GLY A 89 -8.52 14.80 -10.03
N ASN A 90 -8.61 15.30 -8.80
CA ASN A 90 -8.89 14.61 -7.53
C ASN A 90 -7.74 13.86 -6.83
N LYS A 91 -7.72 14.02 -5.49
CA LYS A 91 -7.08 13.15 -4.49
C LYS A 91 -7.27 11.64 -4.73
N THR A 92 -8.23 11.25 -5.56
CA THR A 92 -8.43 9.88 -6.01
C THR A 92 -7.27 9.34 -6.82
N ILE A 93 -6.49 10.15 -7.56
CA ILE A 93 -5.39 9.60 -8.36
C ILE A 93 -4.29 9.01 -7.48
N GLU A 94 -3.85 9.69 -6.41
CA GLU A 94 -2.85 9.13 -5.48
C GLU A 94 -3.36 7.88 -4.77
N GLU A 95 -4.63 7.87 -4.35
CA GLU A 95 -5.25 6.69 -3.74
C GLU A 95 -5.40 5.54 -4.76
N ASP A 96 -5.92 5.78 -5.96
CA ASP A 96 -6.08 4.78 -7.02
C ASP A 96 -4.72 4.25 -7.51
N VAL A 97 -3.70 5.11 -7.53
CA VAL A 97 -2.30 4.77 -7.80
C VAL A 97 -1.74 3.89 -6.69
N PHE A 98 -1.91 4.27 -5.43
CA PHE A 98 -1.48 3.44 -4.32
C PHE A 98 -2.19 2.08 -4.35
N LEU A 99 -3.51 2.08 -4.55
CA LEU A 99 -4.32 0.89 -4.71
C LEU A 99 -3.77 -0.01 -5.83
N MET A 100 -3.59 0.49 -7.05
CA MET A 100 -3.03 -0.30 -8.16
C MET A 100 -1.61 -0.84 -7.92
N SER A 101 -0.83 -0.28 -6.98
CA SER A 101 0.49 -0.79 -6.62
C SER A 101 0.45 -1.98 -5.64
N ILE A 102 -0.70 -2.15 -4.97
CA ILE A 102 -0.89 -3.22 -4.00
C ILE A 102 -1.30 -4.50 -4.73
N PRO A 103 -0.70 -5.66 -4.39
CA PRO A 103 -1.14 -6.94 -4.92
C PRO A 103 -2.64 -7.15 -4.69
N THR A 104 -3.38 -7.50 -5.74
CA THR A 104 -4.79 -7.91 -5.62
C THR A 104 -4.92 -9.36 -5.17
N THR A 105 -3.88 -10.15 -5.38
CA THR A 105 -3.76 -11.52 -4.89
C THR A 105 -2.30 -11.82 -4.61
N VAL A 106 -2.03 -12.67 -3.63
CA VAL A 106 -0.71 -13.26 -3.41
C VAL A 106 -0.82 -14.80 -3.46
N PRO A 107 0.23 -15.51 -3.91
CA PRO A 107 0.23 -16.97 -3.87
C PRO A 107 0.14 -17.48 -2.43
N ILE A 108 -0.60 -18.57 -2.28
CA ILE A 108 -0.72 -19.32 -1.03
C ILE A 108 0.10 -20.59 -1.23
N LEU A 109 1.21 -20.69 -0.51
CA LEU A 109 2.15 -21.79 -0.65
C LEU A 109 1.79 -22.92 0.31
N GLU A 110 2.11 -24.16 -0.06
CA GLU A 110 1.93 -25.30 0.85
C GLU A 110 2.76 -25.17 2.13
N THR A 111 3.91 -24.49 2.05
CA THR A 111 4.80 -24.19 3.19
C THR A 111 4.32 -23.03 4.07
N ASP A 112 3.29 -22.29 3.67
CA ASP A 112 2.76 -21.20 4.50
C ASP A 112 2.15 -21.77 5.79
N ASP A 113 2.36 -21.07 6.91
CA ASP A 113 1.67 -21.34 8.17
C ASP A 113 0.14 -21.21 7.99
N LEU A 114 -0.63 -22.06 8.67
CA LEU A 114 -2.10 -22.10 8.53
C LEU A 114 -2.76 -20.74 8.81
N ILE A 115 -2.23 -19.97 9.76
CA ILE A 115 -2.69 -18.62 10.10
C ILE A 115 -2.55 -17.71 8.87
N ILE A 116 -1.40 -17.79 8.21
CA ILE A 116 -1.08 -16.99 7.03
C ILE A 116 -1.91 -17.43 5.83
N LYS A 117 -2.07 -18.75 5.63
CA LYS A 117 -2.97 -19.29 4.59
C LYS A 117 -4.38 -18.73 4.74
N ARG A 118 -4.94 -18.75 5.94
CA ARG A 118 -6.29 -18.25 6.22
C ARG A 118 -6.43 -16.75 5.95
N ILE A 119 -5.47 -15.94 6.40
CA ILE A 119 -5.48 -14.50 6.14
C ILE A 119 -5.35 -14.23 4.64
N LYS A 120 -4.43 -14.91 3.95
CA LYS A 120 -4.26 -14.77 2.50
C LYS A 120 -5.51 -15.20 1.72
N GLN A 121 -6.18 -16.29 2.10
CA GLN A 121 -7.42 -16.75 1.47
C GLN A 121 -8.50 -15.66 1.52
N LYS A 122 -8.79 -15.12 2.71
CA LYS A 122 -9.82 -14.08 2.86
C LYS A 122 -9.46 -12.78 2.15
N LEU A 123 -8.18 -12.41 2.15
CA LEU A 123 -7.75 -11.17 1.51
C LEU A 123 -7.72 -11.30 -0.02
N ASN A 124 -7.28 -12.44 -0.57
CA ASN A 124 -7.39 -12.76 -2.00
C ASN A 124 -8.86 -12.74 -2.49
N GLN A 125 -9.79 -13.31 -1.70
CA GLN A 125 -11.24 -13.25 -1.99
C GLN A 125 -11.78 -11.82 -2.00
N SER A 126 -11.08 -10.90 -1.34
CA SER A 126 -11.43 -9.47 -1.27
C SER A 126 -10.57 -8.62 -2.22
N SER A 127 -9.99 -9.21 -3.27
CA SER A 127 -9.11 -8.52 -4.22
C SER A 127 -7.92 -7.81 -3.55
N GLY A 128 -7.37 -8.43 -2.50
CA GLY A 128 -6.14 -8.00 -1.82
C GLY A 128 -6.36 -6.92 -0.78
N ARG A 129 -7.62 -6.50 -0.54
CA ARG A 129 -7.97 -5.42 0.38
C ARG A 129 -9.26 -5.70 1.12
N ALA A 130 -9.38 -5.25 2.36
CA ALA A 130 -10.61 -5.38 3.11
C ALA A 130 -10.83 -4.19 4.03
N THR A 131 -12.10 -3.91 4.35
CA THR A 131 -12.46 -3.04 5.47
C THR A 131 -12.93 -3.91 6.63
N ILE A 132 -12.18 -3.88 7.72
CA ILE A 132 -12.44 -4.70 8.91
C ILE A 132 -12.99 -3.82 10.04
N LYS A 133 -13.86 -4.39 10.87
CA LYS A 133 -14.38 -3.71 12.05
C LYS A 133 -13.34 -3.78 13.17
N LEU A 134 -13.02 -2.64 13.78
CA LEU A 134 -12.24 -2.61 15.01
C LEU A 134 -13.17 -2.88 16.20
N PHE A 135 -12.59 -3.33 17.32
CA PHE A 135 -13.36 -3.51 18.56
C PHE A 135 -13.93 -2.17 19.07
N GLN A 136 -13.18 -1.08 18.90
CA GLN A 136 -13.56 0.27 19.25
C GLN A 136 -13.07 1.25 18.19
N GLY A 137 -13.91 2.23 17.84
CA GLY A 137 -13.63 3.25 16.84
C GLY A 137 -14.06 2.86 15.42
N ASP A 138 -13.66 3.68 14.46
CA ASP A 138 -14.04 3.50 13.05
C ASP A 138 -13.42 2.24 12.44
N PRO A 139 -14.06 1.65 11.41
CA PRO A 139 -13.47 0.57 10.63
C PRO A 139 -12.07 0.91 10.09
N CYS A 140 -11.31 -0.14 9.84
CA CYS A 140 -9.93 -0.07 9.40
C CYS A 140 -9.80 -0.73 8.02
N LYS A 141 -9.22 -0.02 7.04
CA LYS A 141 -8.81 -0.63 5.78
C LYS A 141 -7.47 -1.35 5.97
N ILE A 142 -7.38 -2.57 5.46
CA ILE A 142 -6.17 -3.41 5.40
C ILE A 142 -5.90 -3.86 3.97
N TRP A 143 -4.64 -4.11 3.63
CA TRP A 143 -4.25 -4.59 2.31
C TRP A 143 -2.86 -5.25 2.34
N TYR A 144 -2.47 -5.97 1.28
CA TYR A 144 -1.14 -6.58 1.22
C TYR A 144 -0.03 -5.55 1.24
N SER A 145 0.97 -5.75 2.11
CA SER A 145 2.13 -4.88 2.13
C SER A 145 2.99 -5.07 0.89
N SER A 146 3.55 -3.96 0.35
CA SER A 146 4.45 -4.00 -0.81
C SER A 146 5.76 -4.74 -0.55
N SER A 147 6.17 -4.89 0.72
CA SER A 147 7.34 -5.69 1.10
C SER A 147 7.07 -7.21 1.12
N GLY A 148 5.81 -7.64 0.96
CA GLY A 148 5.43 -9.05 0.89
C GLY A 148 5.47 -9.82 2.23
N ASN A 149 5.89 -9.17 3.31
CA ASN A 149 6.06 -9.77 4.65
C ASN A 149 4.85 -9.56 5.58
N GLY A 150 3.72 -9.08 5.07
CA GLY A 150 2.57 -8.81 5.93
C GLY A 150 1.46 -8.00 5.25
N LEU A 151 0.77 -7.25 6.09
CA LEU A 151 -0.29 -6.33 5.71
C LEU A 151 0.13 -4.89 6.04
N ASP A 152 -0.53 -3.95 5.38
CA ASP A 152 -0.53 -2.55 5.76
C ASP A 152 -1.95 -2.12 6.14
N SER A 153 -2.07 -0.99 6.82
CA SER A 153 -3.34 -0.52 7.37
C SER A 153 -3.45 1.00 7.37
N SER A 154 -4.65 1.48 7.04
CA SER A 154 -5.04 2.89 7.17
C SER A 154 -4.94 3.47 8.59
N LYS A 155 -4.81 2.62 9.62
CA LYS A 155 -4.71 3.04 11.03
C LYS A 155 -3.32 2.78 11.64
N ILE A 156 -2.39 2.22 10.87
CA ILE A 156 -1.03 1.90 11.30
C ILE A 156 -0.04 2.62 10.37
N PRO A 157 0.45 3.82 10.74
CA PRO A 157 1.32 4.62 9.88
C PRO A 157 2.77 4.13 9.84
N ILE A 158 3.15 3.21 10.74
CA ILE A 158 4.52 2.70 10.84
C ILE A 158 4.62 1.39 10.04
N PRO A 159 5.56 1.28 9.08
CA PRO A 159 5.80 0.04 8.34
C PRO A 159 6.20 -1.13 9.25
N SER A 160 6.06 -2.35 8.73
CA SER A 160 6.53 -3.57 9.39
C SER A 160 5.94 -3.83 10.78
N GLN A 161 4.71 -3.35 11.04
CA GLN A 161 3.99 -3.61 12.30
C GLN A 161 2.94 -4.71 12.20
N LEU A 162 2.44 -5.00 11.00
CA LEU A 162 1.47 -6.07 10.74
C LEU A 162 2.12 -7.18 9.91
N THR A 163 3.28 -7.65 10.36
CA THR A 163 4.01 -8.73 9.65
C THR A 163 3.36 -10.09 9.88
N TRP A 164 3.65 -11.05 9.00
CA TRP A 164 3.21 -12.43 9.17
C TRP A 164 3.68 -13.02 10.52
N GLU A 165 4.90 -12.68 10.95
CA GLU A 165 5.44 -13.10 12.24
C GLU A 165 4.63 -12.53 13.42
N ALA A 166 4.12 -11.30 13.31
CA ALA A 166 3.28 -10.69 14.34
C ALA A 166 1.93 -11.42 14.47
N PHE A 167 1.31 -11.82 13.35
CA PHE A 167 0.09 -12.62 13.37
C PHE A 167 0.30 -14.01 13.97
N ILE A 168 1.39 -14.68 13.57
CA ILE A 168 1.77 -16.00 14.12
C ILE A 168 2.00 -15.88 15.63
N ALA A 169 2.81 -14.92 16.07
CA ALA A 169 3.13 -14.72 17.48
C ALA A 169 1.88 -14.47 18.35
N ALA A 170 0.91 -13.70 17.83
CA ALA A 170 -0.35 -13.45 18.52
C ALA A 170 -1.15 -14.74 18.77
N VAL A 171 -1.32 -15.57 17.73
CA VAL A 171 -2.12 -16.81 17.83
C VAL A 171 -1.39 -17.86 18.67
N GLU A 172 -0.06 -17.99 18.52
CA GLU A 172 0.76 -18.87 19.35
C GLU A 172 0.61 -18.56 20.84
N LEU A 173 0.62 -17.27 21.21
CA LEU A 173 0.40 -16.86 22.61
C LEU A 173 -1.00 -17.26 23.08
N VAL A 174 -2.04 -16.98 22.29
CA VAL A 174 -3.43 -17.33 22.65
C VAL A 174 -3.55 -18.84 22.89
N ILE A 175 -2.98 -19.67 22.01
CA ILE A 175 -2.97 -21.14 22.17
C ILE A 175 -2.18 -21.54 23.42
N LYS A 176 -0.99 -20.97 23.63
CA LYS A 176 -0.14 -21.23 24.80
C LYS A 176 -0.85 -20.91 26.12
N LYS A 177 -1.73 -19.88 26.13
CA LYS A 177 -2.53 -19.51 27.30
C LYS A 177 -3.87 -20.27 27.41
N GLY A 178 -4.00 -21.41 26.75
CA GLY A 178 -5.19 -22.26 26.85
C GLY A 178 -6.37 -21.75 26.00
N GLY A 179 -6.10 -20.99 24.94
CA GLY A 179 -7.09 -20.49 24.01
C GLY A 179 -7.62 -19.09 24.30
N LYS A 180 -7.09 -18.39 25.31
CA LYS A 180 -7.48 -17.02 25.63
C LYS A 180 -6.32 -16.22 26.21
N ALA A 181 -6.04 -15.04 25.66
CA ALA A 181 -4.99 -14.14 26.15
C ALA A 181 -5.49 -12.70 26.29
N GLU A 182 -4.92 -11.96 27.23
CA GLU A 182 -5.14 -10.51 27.36
C GLU A 182 -4.51 -9.79 26.17
N LYS A 183 -5.12 -8.71 25.69
CA LYS A 183 -4.56 -7.96 24.56
C LYS A 183 -3.35 -7.11 24.95
N GLY A 184 -3.31 -6.59 26.17
CA GLY A 184 -2.36 -5.55 26.56
C GLY A 184 -2.64 -4.21 25.87
N ASN A 185 -1.96 -3.15 26.31
CA ASN A 185 -2.11 -1.82 25.74
C ASN A 185 -0.78 -1.05 25.77
N ALA A 186 -0.06 -1.06 24.65
CA ALA A 186 1.24 -0.42 24.53
C ALA A 186 1.17 1.11 24.56
N ARG A 187 -0.02 1.70 24.35
CA ARG A 187 -0.23 3.14 24.49
C ARG A 187 -0.45 3.58 25.94
N ALA A 188 -0.73 2.63 26.84
CA ALA A 188 -1.04 2.91 28.25
C ALA A 188 0.08 2.49 29.22
N GLY A 189 1.17 1.90 28.73
CA GLY A 189 2.28 1.49 29.58
C GLY A 189 3.46 0.93 28.80
N LYS A 190 4.58 0.77 29.51
CA LYS A 190 5.81 0.18 28.99
C LYS A 190 5.79 -1.34 29.13
N LEU A 191 6.60 -2.04 28.34
CA LEU A 191 6.67 -3.50 28.38
C LEU A 191 7.07 -4.00 29.78
N GLY A 192 6.33 -4.97 30.30
CA GLY A 192 6.48 -5.50 31.65
C GLY A 192 5.61 -4.82 32.71
N SER A 193 4.92 -3.71 32.38
CA SER A 193 3.97 -3.08 33.30
C SER A 193 2.62 -3.82 33.35
N GLU A 194 1.79 -3.52 34.35
CA GLU A 194 0.41 -4.03 34.44
C GLU A 194 -0.44 -3.74 33.20
N ARG A 195 -0.13 -2.67 32.46
CA ARG A 195 -0.84 -2.27 31.23
C ARG A 195 -0.31 -2.95 29.97
N LEU A 196 0.95 -3.40 29.97
CA LEU A 196 1.55 -4.14 28.86
C LEU A 196 2.40 -5.33 29.39
N PRO A 197 1.75 -6.38 29.93
CA PRO A 197 2.45 -7.58 30.38
C PRO A 197 3.13 -8.32 29.22
N PHE A 198 4.23 -9.02 29.49
CA PHE A 198 4.94 -9.85 28.49
C PHE A 198 4.07 -10.97 27.90
N ASP A 199 3.07 -11.43 28.66
CA ASP A 199 2.16 -12.51 28.29
C ASP A 199 0.80 -11.99 27.80
N SER A 200 0.73 -10.69 27.48
CA SER A 200 -0.35 -10.10 26.69
C SER A 200 -0.02 -10.12 25.20
N VAL A 201 -1.02 -10.07 24.32
CA VAL A 201 -0.83 -10.12 22.85
C VAL A 201 0.12 -9.03 22.37
N GLU A 202 -0.13 -7.76 22.71
CA GLU A 202 0.75 -6.65 22.33
C GLU A 202 2.15 -6.77 22.96
N GLY A 203 2.23 -7.14 24.24
CA GLY A 203 3.52 -7.25 24.92
C GLY A 203 4.38 -8.38 24.37
N PHE A 204 3.77 -9.52 24.06
CA PHE A 204 4.44 -10.67 23.47
C PHE A 204 4.95 -10.37 22.06
N ILE A 205 4.14 -9.70 21.22
CA ILE A 205 4.57 -9.25 19.88
C ILE A 205 5.71 -8.24 20.01
N ALA A 206 5.58 -7.24 20.88
CA ALA A 206 6.61 -6.23 21.10
C ALA A 206 7.94 -6.87 21.48
N HIS A 207 7.93 -7.86 22.37
CA HIS A 207 9.14 -8.56 22.78
C HIS A 207 9.68 -9.51 21.70
N LYS A 208 8.85 -10.43 21.20
CA LYS A 208 9.28 -11.54 20.33
C LYS A 208 9.57 -11.08 18.90
N VAL A 209 8.80 -10.13 18.37
CA VAL A 209 8.87 -9.70 16.96
C VAL A 209 9.66 -8.41 16.80
N HIS A 210 9.47 -7.46 17.72
CA HIS A 210 10.11 -6.14 17.63
C HIS A 210 11.31 -5.95 18.56
N GLY A 211 11.66 -6.96 19.38
CA GLY A 211 12.85 -6.94 20.24
C GLY A 211 12.80 -5.88 21.36
N VAL A 212 11.61 -5.39 21.71
CA VAL A 212 11.43 -4.39 22.78
C VAL A 212 11.80 -5.02 24.12
N LYS A 213 12.56 -4.27 24.93
CA LYS A 213 13.04 -4.72 26.24
C LYS A 213 12.11 -4.27 27.37
N GLU A 214 12.25 -4.90 28.53
CA GLU A 214 11.51 -4.52 29.73
C GLU A 214 11.72 -3.03 30.05
N GLY A 215 10.64 -2.32 30.39
CA GLY A 215 10.70 -0.90 30.70
C GLY A 215 10.87 0.03 29.49
N GLU A 216 10.85 -0.49 28.25
CA GLU A 216 10.82 0.30 27.02
C GLU A 216 9.38 0.50 26.52
N SER A 217 9.20 1.55 25.71
CA SER A 217 7.92 1.82 25.06
C SER A 217 7.82 1.01 23.77
N ALA A 218 6.65 0.43 23.51
CA ALA A 218 6.36 -0.28 22.27
C ALA A 218 5.33 0.48 21.44
N PHE A 219 5.37 0.30 20.11
CA PHE A 219 4.23 0.67 19.28
C PHE A 219 3.11 -0.36 19.45
N GLY A 220 1.85 0.09 19.44
CA GLY A 220 0.68 -0.78 19.67
C GLY A 220 -0.13 -1.03 18.40
N PRO A 221 0.25 -2.01 17.54
CA PRO A 221 -0.56 -2.44 16.41
C PRO A 221 -1.61 -3.49 16.79
N GLY A 222 -1.64 -3.95 18.05
CA GLY A 222 -2.42 -5.09 18.50
C GLY A 222 -3.92 -4.95 18.27
N PHE A 223 -4.48 -3.74 18.34
CA PHE A 223 -5.88 -3.51 18.03
C PHE A 223 -6.25 -3.86 16.57
N VAL A 224 -5.35 -3.64 15.60
CA VAL A 224 -5.54 -4.07 14.20
C VAL A 224 -5.24 -5.55 14.06
N ILE A 225 -4.20 -6.07 14.70
CA ILE A 225 -3.87 -7.50 14.66
C ILE A 225 -5.04 -8.34 15.18
N CYS A 226 -5.60 -7.99 16.34
CA CYS A 226 -6.76 -8.66 16.91
C CYS A 226 -7.99 -8.58 15.98
N ALA A 227 -8.20 -7.44 15.31
CA ALA A 227 -9.31 -7.26 14.38
C ALA A 227 -9.13 -8.09 13.09
N VAL A 228 -7.91 -8.20 12.56
CA VAL A 228 -7.61 -9.05 11.40
C VAL A 228 -7.82 -10.51 11.74
N LEU A 229 -7.34 -10.98 12.90
CA LEU A 229 -7.50 -12.38 13.32
C LEU A 229 -8.98 -12.76 13.52
N ASP A 230 -9.80 -11.81 13.98
CA ASP A 230 -11.25 -11.96 14.11
C ASP A 230 -11.97 -11.95 12.76
N TRP A 231 -11.63 -10.97 11.92
CA TRP A 231 -12.10 -10.95 10.53
C TRP A 231 -11.69 -12.22 9.76
N ALA A 232 -10.54 -12.81 10.06
CA ALA A 232 -10.05 -14.04 9.47
C ALA A 232 -10.69 -15.32 10.04
N GLU A 233 -11.56 -15.22 11.05
CA GLU A 233 -12.16 -16.36 11.79
C GLU A 233 -11.12 -17.28 12.45
N ILE A 234 -9.97 -16.72 12.83
CA ILE A 234 -8.89 -17.42 13.53
C ILE A 234 -9.08 -17.28 15.03
N CYS A 235 -9.37 -16.05 15.46
CA CYS A 235 -9.66 -15.69 16.85
C CYS A 235 -10.99 -14.95 16.91
N LYS A 236 -11.42 -14.61 18.13
CA LYS A 236 -12.54 -13.72 18.42
C LYS A 236 -12.03 -12.50 19.19
N ASN A 237 -12.30 -11.31 18.68
CA ASN A 237 -11.82 -10.05 19.23
C ASN A 237 -12.77 -9.55 20.35
N GLU A 238 -12.49 -9.91 21.60
CA GLU A 238 -13.37 -9.63 22.75
C GLU A 238 -12.92 -8.41 23.56
N ARG A 239 -13.72 -7.95 24.53
CA ARG A 239 -13.32 -6.83 25.40
C ARG A 239 -12.10 -7.24 26.24
N GLY A 240 -10.95 -6.62 26.00
CA GLY A 240 -9.71 -6.89 26.74
C GLY A 240 -8.99 -8.21 26.41
N TYR A 241 -9.64 -9.12 25.69
CA TYR A 241 -9.12 -10.47 25.40
C TYR A 241 -9.17 -10.81 23.91
N LEU A 242 -8.27 -11.71 23.50
CA LEU A 242 -8.32 -12.41 22.23
C LEU A 242 -8.48 -13.91 22.52
N SER A 243 -9.52 -14.52 21.96
CA SER A 243 -9.87 -15.93 22.22
C SER A 243 -9.77 -16.74 20.92
N ILE A 244 -9.23 -17.95 20.93
CA ILE A 244 -9.10 -18.77 19.72
C ILE A 244 -10.48 -19.27 19.26
N CYS A 245 -10.73 -19.30 17.96
CA CYS A 245 -11.93 -19.91 17.41
C CYS A 245 -11.83 -21.45 17.52
N PRO A 246 -12.81 -22.17 18.10
CA PRO A 246 -12.74 -23.62 18.28
C PRO A 246 -12.55 -24.39 16.96
N MET A 247 -13.26 -23.97 15.90
CA MET A 247 -13.14 -24.58 14.57
C MET A 247 -11.72 -24.45 14.01
N PHE A 248 -11.12 -23.27 14.12
CA PHE A 248 -9.74 -23.03 13.69
C PHE A 248 -8.74 -23.81 14.56
N LEU A 249 -8.97 -23.91 15.88
CA LEU A 249 -8.08 -24.65 16.76
C LEU A 249 -8.02 -26.15 16.42
N SER A 250 -9.16 -26.75 16.04
CA SER A 250 -9.19 -28.15 15.59
C SER A 250 -8.34 -28.34 14.33
N GLU A 251 -8.56 -27.51 13.32
CA GLU A 251 -7.79 -27.54 12.06
C GLU A 251 -6.29 -27.28 12.28
N TYR A 252 -5.95 -26.33 13.15
CA TYR A 252 -4.57 -26.01 13.50
C TYR A 252 -3.85 -27.20 14.14
N LYS A 253 -4.54 -27.97 14.97
CA LYS A 253 -3.99 -29.20 15.59
C LYS A 253 -3.81 -30.33 14.58
N GLU A 254 -4.67 -30.43 13.56
CA GLU A 254 -4.55 -31.44 12.50
C GLU A 254 -3.42 -31.12 11.51
N SER A 255 -3.05 -29.84 11.39
CA SER A 255 -1.99 -29.37 10.47
C SER A 255 -0.56 -29.50 11.00
N ARG A 256 -0.37 -29.91 12.26
CA ARG A 256 0.92 -30.06 12.94
C ARG A 256 1.19 -31.53 13.29
#